data_AF-A0A9D6I648-F1
#
_entry.id   AF-A0A9D6I648-F1
#
_cell.length_a   1.000
_cell.length_b   1.000
_cell.length_c   1.000
_cell.angle_alpha   90.00
_cell.angle_beta   90.00
_cell.angle_gamma   90.00
#
_symmetry.space_group_name_H-M   'P 1'
#
loop_
_entity.id
_entity.type
_entity.pdbx_description
1 polymer ?
#
loop_
_entity_poly.entity_id
_entity_poly.type
_entity_poly.pdbx_seq_one_letter_code
_entity_poly.pdbx_strand_id
1 'polypeptide(L)'
;MISRWSDAEAKGLAPLDLLVYGSRLIGAEPSLVVWGGGNTSLKVTERDFRGREVQVLRVKGSGSDLKNITRKDFPGVRMDDILALLERSDMGDQEMVDYLAHALQELGGARPSIETLLHGFLPHEAVIHTHADAIVSLSNTDRCREVIQEVYGKDVVSIAYRRPGFLLSKDVASALKAHPGATAVVLEKHGTITWGQTVKEAYLRTIDLITQAEDAIKAKSKGRARFAGARMTPLPAAERREVALAVGPFLRGLVSRDKRAILHFDDAADVLEFAGSKEAATLSQVGPATPDHTIYTKRVACFVACDRPSDPHRVKTAVREAVERFVADYTRYFEAHRQEGTALLDPFPRVVLVPGLGMFTTGKDKRTALIVDDIYHHTISVLGAASAIGSFVSLTPKEAFEVEYWPLELYKLTLAPPEKEFARRVALVTGGASGIGKAVARRLAQEGAHVVVTDLDEAGAKKVADEIVAADGAGRGLGLGMDVTSEASVRQGFEAAALAYGGLDIIVSNAGIAVSAPLDAMALAD
;
A
#
# COMPACT_ATOMS: atom_id res chain seq x y z
N MET A 1 -6.56 -16.98 12.68
CA MET A 1 -7.32 -16.61 11.46
C MET A 1 -8.26 -17.74 11.03
N ILE A 2 -9.38 -17.44 10.34
CA ILE A 2 -10.29 -18.46 9.77
C ILE A 2 -9.99 -18.62 8.28
N SER A 3 -9.80 -19.87 7.83
CA SER A 3 -9.65 -20.19 6.41
C SER A 3 -10.88 -19.77 5.60
N ARG A 4 -10.66 -19.09 4.47
CA ARG A 4 -11.72 -18.70 3.52
C ARG A 4 -11.82 -19.67 2.34
N TRP A 5 -11.10 -20.78 2.37
CA TRP A 5 -11.10 -21.76 1.29
C TRP A 5 -12.44 -22.50 1.20
N SER A 6 -13.06 -22.49 0.01
CA SER A 6 -14.26 -23.24 -0.29
C SER A 6 -13.97 -24.38 -1.27
N ASP A 7 -14.15 -25.62 -0.83
CA ASP A 7 -14.02 -26.79 -1.70
C ASP A 7 -15.06 -26.81 -2.82
N ALA A 8 -16.22 -26.19 -2.62
CA ALA A 8 -17.25 -26.09 -3.64
C ALA A 8 -16.82 -25.13 -4.77
N GLU A 9 -16.20 -24.00 -4.44
CA GLU A 9 -15.71 -23.03 -5.43
C GLU A 9 -14.44 -23.52 -6.13
N ALA A 10 -13.57 -24.23 -5.41
CA ALA A 10 -12.34 -24.78 -5.96
C ALA A 10 -12.57 -25.99 -6.89
N LYS A 11 -13.71 -26.67 -6.76
CA LYS A 11 -13.99 -27.92 -7.47
C LYS A 11 -14.03 -27.71 -8.99
N GLY A 12 -13.20 -28.46 -9.71
CA GLY A 12 -13.17 -28.46 -11.18
C GLY A 12 -12.45 -27.26 -11.80
N LEU A 13 -11.85 -26.37 -10.99
CA LEU A 13 -10.97 -25.32 -11.51
C LEU A 13 -9.72 -25.95 -12.15
N ALA A 14 -9.31 -25.40 -13.30
CA ALA A 14 -8.03 -25.74 -13.90
C ALA A 14 -6.88 -25.30 -12.96
N PRO A 15 -5.67 -25.89 -13.06
CA PRO A 15 -4.57 -25.58 -12.14
C PRO A 15 -4.26 -24.08 -11.99
N LEU A 16 -4.24 -23.33 -13.11
CA LEU A 16 -4.00 -21.89 -13.07
C LEU A 16 -5.18 -21.09 -12.48
N ASP A 17 -6.43 -21.52 -12.69
CA ASP A 17 -7.58 -20.89 -12.03
C ASP A 17 -7.57 -21.14 -10.52
N LEU A 18 -7.12 -22.33 -10.11
CA LEU A 18 -6.97 -22.67 -8.70
C LEU A 18 -5.89 -21.81 -8.04
N LEU A 19 -4.78 -21.55 -8.75
CA LEU A 19 -3.78 -20.58 -8.30
C LEU A 19 -4.39 -19.19 -8.15
N VAL A 20 -5.07 -18.67 -9.18
CA VAL A 20 -5.77 -17.37 -9.13
C VAL A 20 -6.74 -17.31 -7.94
N TYR A 21 -7.51 -18.37 -7.70
CA TYR A 21 -8.43 -18.47 -6.57
C TYR A 21 -7.69 -18.34 -5.23
N GLY A 22 -6.67 -19.18 -5.00
CA GLY A 22 -5.88 -19.13 -3.76
C GLY A 22 -5.19 -17.78 -3.55
N SER A 23 -4.65 -17.18 -4.60
CA SER A 23 -4.04 -15.86 -4.57
C SER A 23 -5.02 -14.76 -4.18
N ARG A 24 -6.26 -14.81 -4.70
CA ARG A 24 -7.33 -13.87 -4.32
C ARG A 24 -7.77 -14.04 -2.88
N LEU A 25 -7.81 -15.27 -2.35
CA LEU A 25 -8.11 -15.50 -0.94
C LEU A 25 -7.06 -14.86 -0.02
N ILE A 26 -5.77 -14.99 -0.38
CA ILE A 26 -4.68 -14.32 0.33
C ILE A 26 -4.81 -12.79 0.21
N GLY A 27 -4.98 -12.25 -1.00
CA GLY A 27 -5.11 -10.81 -1.24
C GLY A 27 -6.39 -10.18 -0.71
N ALA A 28 -7.42 -10.97 -0.38
CA ALA A 28 -8.65 -10.50 0.25
C ALA A 28 -8.51 -10.30 1.76
N GLU A 29 -7.40 -10.71 2.37
CA GLU A 29 -7.09 -10.50 3.79
C GLU A 29 -5.91 -9.53 3.91
N PRO A 30 -6.17 -8.25 4.24
CA PRO A 30 -5.13 -7.23 4.33
C PRO A 30 -4.00 -7.61 5.31
N SER A 31 -4.30 -8.31 6.41
CA SER A 31 -3.27 -8.70 7.39
C SER A 31 -2.28 -9.76 6.86
N LEU A 32 -2.56 -10.39 5.71
CA LEU A 32 -1.66 -11.33 5.04
C LEU A 32 -0.75 -10.63 4.03
N VAL A 33 -1.31 -9.68 3.28
CA VAL A 33 -0.59 -8.98 2.22
C VAL A 33 -1.27 -7.65 1.92
N VAL A 34 -0.43 -6.64 1.70
CA VAL A 34 -0.86 -5.27 1.41
C VAL A 34 -0.08 -4.79 0.21
N TRP A 35 -0.75 -4.02 -0.65
CA TRP A 35 -0.23 -3.25 -1.78
C TRP A 35 1.23 -3.52 -2.20
N GLY A 36 1.39 -4.37 -3.23
CA GLY A 36 2.70 -4.61 -3.87
C GLY A 36 3.50 -5.77 -3.28
N GLY A 37 3.22 -6.16 -2.03
CA GLY A 37 3.85 -7.30 -1.35
C GLY A 37 3.32 -8.67 -1.77
N GLY A 38 3.99 -9.72 -1.29
CA GLY A 38 3.65 -11.13 -1.47
C GLY A 38 3.63 -11.64 -2.91
N ASN A 39 3.80 -12.96 -3.07
CA ASN A 39 3.68 -13.62 -4.36
C ASN A 39 3.27 -15.09 -4.21
N THR A 40 2.69 -15.63 -5.27
CA THR A 40 2.21 -17.01 -5.31
C THR A 40 2.66 -17.64 -6.61
N SER A 41 2.88 -18.95 -6.57
CA SER A 41 3.29 -19.69 -7.77
C SER A 41 2.75 -21.11 -7.78
N LEU A 42 2.68 -21.68 -8.99
CA LEU A 42 2.42 -23.09 -9.23
C LEU A 42 3.37 -23.63 -10.30
N LYS A 43 4.00 -24.78 -10.04
CA LYS A 43 4.74 -25.55 -11.04
C LYS A 43 3.77 -26.47 -11.77
N VAL A 44 3.73 -26.39 -13.10
CA VAL A 44 2.82 -27.15 -13.95
C VAL A 44 3.53 -27.66 -15.19
N THR A 45 3.07 -28.78 -15.72
CA THR A 45 3.48 -29.26 -17.06
C THR A 45 2.59 -28.63 -18.13
N GLU A 46 3.22 -27.98 -19.09
CA GLU A 46 2.54 -27.32 -20.21
C GLU A 46 3.22 -27.64 -21.54
N ARG A 47 2.56 -27.34 -22.65
CA ARG A 47 3.17 -27.44 -23.99
C ARG A 47 3.81 -26.12 -24.38
N ASP A 48 5.05 -26.17 -24.84
CA ASP A 48 5.71 -25.00 -25.43
C ASP A 48 5.25 -24.71 -26.87
N PHE A 49 5.76 -23.63 -27.46
CA PHE A 49 5.44 -23.24 -28.84
C PHE A 49 5.82 -24.29 -29.90
N ARG A 50 6.63 -25.30 -29.53
CA ARG A 50 7.01 -26.45 -30.39
C ARG A 50 6.18 -27.69 -30.08
N GLY A 51 5.22 -27.60 -29.16
CA GLY A 51 4.36 -28.70 -28.73
C GLY A 51 5.01 -29.68 -27.74
N ARG A 52 6.20 -29.37 -27.21
CA ARG A 52 6.92 -30.22 -26.24
C ARG A 52 6.36 -30.01 -24.85
N GLU A 53 6.24 -31.08 -24.07
CA GLU A 53 5.88 -30.98 -22.65
C GLU A 53 7.08 -30.47 -21.86
N VAL A 54 6.89 -29.37 -21.14
CA VAL A 54 7.91 -28.69 -20.34
C VAL A 54 7.34 -28.35 -18.97
N GLN A 55 8.20 -28.34 -17.95
CA GLN A 55 7.86 -27.85 -16.62
C GLN A 55 7.95 -26.32 -16.60
N VAL A 56 6.90 -25.66 -16.13
CA VAL A 56 6.77 -24.21 -16.11
C VAL A 56 6.36 -23.76 -14.71
N LEU A 57 7.04 -22.75 -14.19
CA LEU A 57 6.62 -22.01 -13.01
C LEU A 57 5.69 -20.88 -13.44
N ARG A 58 4.41 -20.99 -13.11
CA ARG A 58 3.46 -19.87 -13.17
C ARG A 58 3.60 -19.07 -11.89
N VAL A 59 4.09 -17.83 -11.97
CA VAL A 59 4.38 -16.99 -10.80
C VAL A 59 3.81 -15.59 -10.97
N LYS A 60 3.35 -14.95 -9.90
CA LYS A 60 2.85 -13.56 -9.91
C LYS A 60 3.84 -12.63 -10.64
N GLY A 61 3.33 -11.84 -11.58
CA GLY A 61 4.09 -10.80 -12.27
C GLY A 61 4.32 -9.54 -11.42
N SER A 62 5.40 -8.83 -11.71
CA SER A 62 5.75 -7.55 -11.08
C SER A 62 4.64 -6.51 -11.32
N GLY A 63 4.22 -5.82 -10.25
CA GLY A 63 3.18 -4.76 -10.32
C GLY A 63 1.73 -5.24 -10.25
N SER A 64 1.48 -6.55 -10.15
CA SER A 64 0.12 -7.10 -9.97
C SER A 64 -0.30 -7.12 -8.50
N ASP A 65 -1.60 -6.99 -8.24
CA ASP A 65 -2.20 -7.06 -6.91
C ASP A 65 -2.91 -8.42 -6.72
N LEU A 66 -2.57 -9.16 -5.66
CA LEU A 66 -3.12 -10.50 -5.40
C LEU A 66 -4.64 -10.47 -5.23
N LYS A 67 -5.20 -9.39 -4.67
CA LYS A 67 -6.64 -9.25 -4.43
C LYS A 67 -7.45 -9.31 -5.73
N ASN A 68 -6.92 -8.73 -6.80
CA ASN A 68 -7.60 -8.59 -8.09
C ASN A 68 -6.91 -9.37 -9.23
N ILE A 69 -6.00 -10.29 -8.87
CA ILE A 69 -5.16 -11.00 -9.83
C ILE A 69 -5.97 -11.85 -10.79
N THR A 70 -5.47 -12.00 -12.02
CA THR A 70 -6.09 -12.76 -13.10
C THR A 70 -5.05 -13.65 -13.79
N ARG A 71 -5.47 -14.52 -14.72
CA ARG A 71 -4.57 -15.44 -15.43
C ARG A 71 -3.38 -14.76 -16.12
N LYS A 72 -3.60 -13.58 -16.73
CA LYS A 72 -2.54 -12.83 -17.44
C LYS A 72 -1.43 -12.33 -16.52
N ASP A 73 -1.68 -12.30 -15.22
CA ASP A 73 -0.75 -11.81 -14.20
C ASP A 73 0.18 -12.91 -13.67
N PHE A 74 0.11 -14.12 -14.26
CA PHE A 74 0.97 -15.28 -13.97
C PHE A 74 1.82 -15.68 -15.19
N PRO A 75 2.87 -14.90 -15.53
CA PRO A 75 3.83 -15.32 -16.55
C PRO A 75 4.41 -16.71 -16.24
N GLY A 76 4.61 -17.51 -17.29
CA GLY A 76 5.29 -18.79 -17.19
C GLY A 76 6.79 -18.61 -17.35
N VAL A 77 7.59 -19.17 -16.44
CA VAL A 77 9.06 -19.25 -16.56
C VAL A 77 9.46 -20.72 -16.57
N ARG A 78 10.30 -21.13 -17.52
CA ARG A 78 10.67 -22.54 -17.67
C ARG A 78 11.54 -23.03 -16.51
N MET A 79 11.21 -24.20 -15.98
CA MET A 79 11.86 -24.75 -14.79
C MET A 79 13.27 -25.26 -15.05
N ASP A 80 13.57 -25.75 -16.25
CA ASP A 80 14.94 -26.14 -16.63
C ASP A 80 15.89 -24.94 -16.62
N ASP A 81 15.45 -23.80 -17.17
CA ASP A 81 16.18 -22.53 -17.09
C ASP A 81 16.34 -22.06 -15.63
N ILE A 82 15.27 -22.10 -14.82
CA ILE A 82 15.37 -21.72 -13.40
C ILE A 82 16.37 -22.62 -12.65
N LEU A 83 16.24 -23.94 -12.76
CA LEU A 83 17.05 -24.89 -11.99
C LEU A 83 18.53 -24.84 -12.37
N ALA A 84 18.86 -24.49 -13.61
CA ALA A 84 20.25 -24.26 -14.05
C ALA A 84 20.93 -23.15 -13.22
N LEU A 85 20.17 -22.21 -12.66
CA LEU A 85 20.73 -21.13 -11.84
C LEU A 85 21.20 -21.57 -10.45
N LEU A 86 20.80 -22.75 -9.96
CA LEU A 86 21.29 -23.28 -8.68
C LEU A 86 22.82 -23.49 -8.67
N GLU A 87 23.41 -23.74 -9.85
CA GLU A 87 24.84 -23.97 -10.02
C GLU A 87 25.67 -22.68 -9.92
N ARG A 88 25.05 -21.51 -10.15
CA ARG A 88 25.76 -20.22 -10.10
C ARG A 88 25.97 -19.78 -8.67
N SER A 89 27.14 -19.24 -8.35
CA SER A 89 27.44 -18.72 -7.01
C SER A 89 26.71 -17.42 -6.70
N ASP A 90 26.64 -16.52 -7.68
CA ASP A 90 26.08 -15.17 -7.57
C ASP A 90 25.46 -14.72 -8.90
N MET A 91 24.61 -13.70 -8.86
CA MET A 91 23.95 -13.10 -10.02
C MET A 91 23.45 -11.70 -9.68
N GLY A 92 23.75 -10.71 -10.53
CA GLY A 92 23.30 -9.34 -10.35
C GLY A 92 21.80 -9.16 -10.66
N ASP A 93 21.18 -8.13 -10.07
CA ASP A 93 19.74 -7.84 -10.21
C ASP A 93 19.28 -7.70 -11.67
N GLN A 94 20.02 -6.92 -12.47
CA GLN A 94 19.69 -6.71 -13.89
C GLN A 94 19.92 -7.99 -14.71
N GLU A 95 21.01 -8.71 -14.43
CA GLU A 95 21.31 -9.99 -15.08
C GLU A 95 20.21 -11.02 -14.80
N MET A 96 19.73 -11.10 -13.55
CA MET A 96 18.63 -11.99 -13.17
C MET A 96 17.35 -11.67 -13.92
N VAL A 97 17.03 -10.38 -14.05
CA VAL A 97 15.85 -9.92 -14.78
C VAL A 97 15.95 -10.30 -16.25
N ASP A 98 17.08 -10.02 -16.89
CA ASP A 98 17.30 -10.32 -18.29
C ASP A 98 17.27 -11.83 -18.52
N TYR A 99 17.87 -12.62 -17.62
CA TYR A 99 17.82 -14.08 -17.67
C TYR A 99 16.38 -14.60 -17.60
N LEU A 100 15.60 -14.15 -16.61
CA LEU A 100 14.21 -14.56 -16.44
C LEU A 100 13.33 -14.16 -17.63
N ALA A 101 13.63 -13.03 -18.29
CA ALA A 101 12.94 -12.61 -19.51
C ALA A 101 13.22 -13.56 -20.69
N HIS A 102 14.44 -14.10 -20.82
CA HIS A 102 14.78 -15.11 -21.82
C HIS A 102 14.17 -16.49 -21.50
N ALA A 103 13.94 -16.78 -20.22
CA ALA A 103 13.33 -18.02 -19.74
C ALA A 103 11.79 -18.02 -19.79
N LEU A 104 11.15 -16.97 -20.30
CA LEU A 104 9.70 -16.89 -20.40
C LEU A 104 9.13 -17.96 -21.35
N GLN A 105 8.03 -18.56 -20.93
CA GLN A 105 7.26 -19.49 -21.75
C GLN A 105 6.56 -18.76 -22.89
N GLU A 106 5.94 -17.61 -22.60
CA GLU A 106 5.31 -16.73 -23.59
C GLU A 106 6.13 -15.46 -23.85
N LEU A 107 6.48 -15.23 -25.12
CA LEU A 107 7.13 -13.98 -25.54
C LEU A 107 6.20 -12.79 -25.29
N GLY A 108 6.75 -11.72 -24.69
CA GLY A 108 5.99 -10.50 -24.37
C GLY A 108 5.00 -10.65 -23.21
N GLY A 109 5.07 -11.75 -22.46
CA GLY A 109 4.32 -11.91 -21.21
C GLY A 109 4.67 -10.85 -20.16
N ALA A 110 3.85 -10.74 -19.11
CA ALA A 110 4.16 -9.85 -17.99
C ALA A 110 5.52 -10.20 -17.38
N ARG A 111 6.27 -9.19 -16.94
CA ARG A 111 7.55 -9.41 -16.27
C ARG A 111 7.32 -10.21 -14.98
N PRO A 112 7.99 -11.35 -14.76
CA PRO A 112 7.80 -12.14 -13.55
C PRO A 112 8.31 -11.39 -12.31
N SER A 113 7.88 -11.81 -11.12
CA SER A 113 8.40 -11.24 -9.86
C SER A 113 9.92 -11.38 -9.78
N ILE A 114 10.60 -10.40 -9.20
CA ILE A 114 12.02 -10.50 -8.84
C ILE A 114 12.31 -11.65 -7.85
N GLU A 115 11.27 -12.12 -7.17
CA GLU A 115 11.29 -13.24 -6.23
C GLU A 115 11.01 -14.59 -6.90
N THR A 116 10.95 -14.65 -8.23
CA THR A 116 10.68 -15.90 -8.97
C THR A 116 11.57 -17.06 -8.53
N LEU A 117 12.84 -16.80 -8.24
CA LEU A 117 13.78 -17.83 -7.81
C LEU A 117 13.50 -18.35 -6.39
N LEU A 118 12.90 -17.55 -5.50
CA LEU A 118 12.42 -18.01 -4.19
C LEU A 118 11.38 -19.13 -4.36
N HIS A 119 10.53 -19.02 -5.38
CA HIS A 119 9.53 -20.03 -5.71
C HIS A 119 10.13 -21.21 -6.47
N GLY A 120 10.98 -20.93 -7.46
CA GLY A 120 11.50 -21.93 -8.38
C GLY A 120 12.50 -22.89 -7.76
N PHE A 121 13.33 -22.44 -6.81
CA PHE A 121 14.31 -23.30 -6.16
C PHE A 121 13.70 -24.27 -5.13
N LEU A 122 12.45 -24.07 -4.72
CA LEU A 122 11.76 -24.98 -3.82
C LEU A 122 11.19 -26.19 -4.59
N PRO A 123 11.44 -27.44 -4.15
CA PRO A 123 11.00 -28.66 -4.83
C PRO A 123 9.52 -29.00 -4.53
N HIS A 124 8.65 -27.99 -4.48
CA HIS A 124 7.23 -28.12 -4.18
C HIS A 124 6.38 -27.47 -5.28
N GLU A 125 5.21 -28.06 -5.56
CA GLU A 125 4.35 -27.60 -6.66
C GLU A 125 3.82 -26.19 -6.43
N ALA A 126 3.19 -25.94 -5.27
CA ALA A 126 2.61 -24.65 -4.92
C ALA A 126 3.46 -23.97 -3.83
N VAL A 127 3.73 -22.68 -4.01
CA VAL A 127 4.50 -21.85 -3.06
C VAL A 127 3.77 -20.53 -2.86
N ILE A 128 3.64 -20.12 -1.60
CA ILE A 128 3.02 -18.86 -1.18
C ILE A 128 4.02 -18.09 -0.33
N HIS A 129 4.33 -16.87 -0.77
CA HIS A 129 5.09 -15.88 -0.02
C HIS A 129 4.16 -14.75 0.41
N THR A 130 4.15 -14.42 1.71
CA THR A 130 3.34 -13.34 2.27
C THR A 130 4.17 -12.45 3.19
N HIS A 131 3.69 -11.23 3.39
CA HIS A 131 4.26 -10.23 4.30
C HIS A 131 3.33 -10.02 5.49
N ALA A 132 2.82 -11.13 6.04
CA ALA A 132 1.73 -11.08 7.01
C ALA A 132 2.14 -10.35 8.29
N ASP A 133 1.26 -9.46 8.77
CA ASP A 133 1.51 -8.59 9.92
C ASP A 133 1.98 -9.36 11.14
N ALA A 134 1.33 -10.50 11.42
CA ALA A 134 1.67 -11.32 12.57
C ALA A 134 3.08 -11.91 12.47
N ILE A 135 3.50 -12.37 11.28
CA ILE A 135 4.86 -12.88 11.06
C ILE A 135 5.88 -11.76 11.19
N VAL A 136 5.62 -10.62 10.55
CA VAL A 136 6.50 -9.44 10.60
C VAL A 136 6.61 -8.94 12.04
N SER A 137 5.54 -9.00 12.83
CA SER A 137 5.55 -8.66 14.25
C SER A 137 6.45 -9.55 15.09
N LEU A 138 6.51 -10.85 14.79
CA LEU A 138 7.47 -11.76 15.44
C LEU A 138 8.90 -11.48 14.96
N SER A 139 9.05 -11.27 13.64
CA SER A 139 10.36 -11.19 12.99
C SER A 139 11.08 -9.86 13.18
N ASN A 140 10.34 -8.79 13.48
CA ASN A 140 10.86 -7.44 13.67
C ASN A 140 11.07 -7.15 15.15
N THR A 141 11.65 -8.11 15.86
CA THR A 141 12.01 -7.97 17.27
C THR A 141 13.51 -8.13 17.45
N ASP A 142 14.05 -7.47 18.47
CA ASP A 142 15.44 -7.64 18.95
C ASP A 142 15.78 -9.09 19.34
N ARG A 143 14.77 -9.95 19.51
CA ARG A 143 14.89 -11.37 19.87
C ARG A 143 14.22 -12.30 18.86
N CYS A 144 14.14 -11.90 17.59
CA CYS A 144 13.42 -12.62 16.52
C CYS A 144 13.60 -14.15 16.56
N ARG A 145 14.84 -14.65 16.55
CA ARG A 145 15.09 -16.10 16.48
C ARG A 145 14.55 -16.86 17.69
N GLU A 146 14.66 -16.29 18.88
CA GLU A 146 14.11 -16.88 20.10
C GLU A 146 12.59 -16.91 20.05
N VAL A 147 11.96 -15.83 19.59
CA VAL A 147 10.51 -15.72 19.43
C VAL A 147 9.98 -16.74 18.42
N ILE A 148 10.61 -16.84 17.24
CA ILE A 148 10.22 -17.82 16.21
C ILE A 148 10.38 -19.25 16.74
N GLN A 149 11.46 -19.55 17.47
CA GLN A 149 11.67 -20.85 18.11
C GLN A 149 10.64 -21.15 19.21
N GLU A 150 10.24 -20.15 20.01
CA GLU A 150 9.18 -20.29 21.04
C GLU A 150 7.82 -20.60 20.42
N VAL A 151 7.48 -19.96 19.30
CA VAL A 151 6.16 -20.10 18.66
C VAL A 151 6.06 -21.38 17.83
N TYR A 152 7.09 -21.68 17.04
CA TYR A 152 7.02 -22.74 16.02
C TYR A 152 7.94 -23.93 16.27
N GLY A 153 8.80 -23.86 17.28
CA GLY A 153 9.78 -24.91 17.53
C GLY A 153 10.73 -25.12 16.34
N LYS A 154 10.93 -26.38 15.96
CA LYS A 154 11.84 -26.79 14.89
C LYS A 154 11.19 -26.84 13.51
N ASP A 155 9.88 -26.61 13.43
CA ASP A 155 9.09 -26.82 12.21
C ASP A 155 9.19 -25.63 11.24
N VAL A 156 9.75 -24.51 11.70
CA VAL A 156 9.93 -23.27 10.93
C VAL A 156 11.37 -22.82 11.01
N VAL A 157 11.95 -22.47 9.86
CA VAL A 157 13.34 -22.00 9.76
C VAL A 157 13.37 -20.49 9.62
N SER A 158 14.14 -19.80 10.47
CA SER A 158 14.39 -18.36 10.37
C SER A 158 15.65 -18.08 9.56
N ILE A 159 15.56 -17.19 8.59
CA ILE A 159 16.69 -16.73 7.76
C ILE A 159 16.92 -15.25 8.02
N ALA A 160 18.16 -14.92 8.37
CA ALA A 160 18.59 -13.54 8.62
C ALA A 160 18.27 -12.63 7.43
N TYR A 161 17.98 -11.37 7.72
CA TYR A 161 17.65 -10.40 6.67
C TYR A 161 18.75 -10.38 5.60
N ARG A 162 18.31 -10.53 4.36
CA ARG A 162 19.07 -10.23 3.15
C ARG A 162 18.09 -9.57 2.18
N ARG A 163 18.58 -8.58 1.43
CA ARG A 163 17.80 -7.93 0.39
C ARG A 163 17.21 -8.98 -0.58
N PRO A 164 15.92 -8.87 -0.97
CA PRO A 164 15.28 -9.79 -1.90
C PRO A 164 16.06 -9.93 -3.22
N GLY A 165 16.11 -11.15 -3.76
CA GLY A 165 16.82 -11.45 -5.01
C GLY A 165 17.49 -12.82 -5.04
N PHE A 166 18.52 -12.95 -5.87
CA PHE A 166 19.19 -14.22 -6.17
C PHE A 166 19.76 -14.93 -4.93
N LEU A 167 20.60 -14.23 -4.16
CA LEU A 167 21.27 -14.81 -3.00
C LEU A 167 20.30 -15.21 -1.88
N LEU A 168 19.24 -14.42 -1.66
CA LEU A 168 18.19 -14.79 -0.71
C LEU A 168 17.48 -16.08 -1.15
N SER A 169 17.20 -16.21 -2.45
CA SER A 169 16.61 -17.43 -3.03
C SER A 169 17.48 -18.66 -2.77
N LYS A 170 18.80 -18.52 -2.89
CA LYS A 170 19.75 -19.60 -2.58
C LYS A 170 19.82 -19.93 -1.09
N ASP A 171 19.76 -18.91 -0.23
CA ASP A 171 19.74 -19.10 1.23
C ASP A 171 18.50 -19.91 1.64
N VAL A 172 17.33 -19.60 1.08
CA VAL A 172 16.08 -20.35 1.31
C VAL A 172 16.20 -21.80 0.86
N ALA A 173 16.70 -22.04 -0.36
CA ALA A 173 16.87 -23.39 -0.90
C ALA A 173 17.86 -24.23 -0.04
N SER A 174 18.94 -23.60 0.41
CA SER A 174 19.95 -24.23 1.26
C SER A 174 19.39 -24.55 2.64
N ALA A 175 18.61 -23.64 3.22
CA ALA A 175 17.94 -23.83 4.50
C ALA A 175 16.96 -25.01 4.45
N LEU A 176 16.13 -25.12 3.42
CA LEU A 176 15.22 -26.26 3.27
C LEU A 176 15.96 -27.58 3.09
N LYS A 177 17.08 -27.59 2.34
CA LYS A 177 17.92 -28.78 2.19
C LYS A 177 18.53 -29.24 3.52
N ALA A 178 18.93 -28.30 4.37
CA ALA A 178 19.46 -28.59 5.70
C ALA A 178 18.37 -29.03 6.69
N HIS A 179 17.12 -28.59 6.47
CA HIS A 179 15.97 -28.86 7.33
C HIS A 179 14.80 -29.46 6.53
N PRO A 180 14.90 -30.70 6.05
CA PRO A 180 13.88 -31.30 5.17
C PRO A 180 12.52 -31.52 5.85
N GLY A 181 12.46 -31.46 7.18
CA GLY A 181 11.22 -31.51 7.95
C GLY A 181 10.54 -30.16 8.18
N ALA A 182 11.14 -29.05 7.71
CA ALA A 182 10.54 -27.73 7.84
C ALA A 182 9.22 -27.65 7.06
N THR A 183 8.28 -26.87 7.59
CA THR A 183 6.96 -26.64 7.01
C THR A 183 6.79 -25.21 6.47
N ALA A 184 7.64 -24.30 6.95
CA ALA A 184 7.71 -22.93 6.49
C ALA A 184 9.11 -22.34 6.71
N VAL A 185 9.36 -21.22 6.02
CA VAL A 185 10.52 -20.35 6.24
C VAL A 185 10.02 -18.98 6.64
N VAL A 186 10.65 -18.37 7.64
CA VAL A 186 10.47 -16.96 8.01
C VAL A 186 11.72 -16.20 7.58
N LEU A 187 11.52 -15.15 6.79
CA LEU A 187 12.54 -14.21 6.36
C LEU A 187 12.51 -13.04 7.32
N GLU A 188 13.56 -12.90 8.14
CA GLU A 188 13.63 -11.85 9.16
C GLU A 188 13.42 -10.47 8.52
N LYS A 189 12.48 -9.67 9.07
CA LYS A 189 12.14 -8.32 8.58
C LYS A 189 11.50 -8.25 7.20
N HIS A 190 10.98 -9.37 6.69
CA HIS A 190 10.45 -9.44 5.34
C HIS A 190 9.11 -10.18 5.28
N GLY A 191 9.04 -11.44 5.70
CA GLY A 191 7.80 -12.21 5.61
C GLY A 191 7.99 -13.71 5.79
N THR A 192 7.12 -14.50 5.17
CA THR A 192 7.16 -15.97 5.25
C THR A 192 6.99 -16.62 3.89
N ILE A 193 7.52 -17.83 3.75
CA ILE A 193 7.31 -18.72 2.62
C ILE A 193 6.75 -20.04 3.13
N THR A 194 5.64 -20.46 2.54
CA THR A 194 5.01 -21.77 2.78
C THR A 194 4.78 -22.47 1.46
N TRP A 195 4.62 -23.79 1.49
CA TRP A 195 4.51 -24.60 0.28
C TRP A 195 3.66 -25.85 0.50
N GLY A 196 3.22 -26.46 -0.60
CA GLY A 196 2.45 -27.69 -0.61
C GLY A 196 2.50 -28.40 -1.96
N GLN A 197 2.01 -29.64 -1.99
CA GLN A 197 1.79 -30.39 -3.23
C GLN A 197 0.55 -29.90 -4.00
N THR A 198 -0.30 -29.12 -3.36
CA THR A 198 -1.44 -28.45 -4.01
C THR A 198 -1.54 -27.01 -3.55
N VAL A 199 -2.22 -26.16 -4.33
CA VAL A 199 -2.51 -24.77 -3.94
C VAL A 199 -3.28 -24.73 -2.61
N LYS A 200 -4.23 -25.66 -2.41
CA LYS A 200 -4.99 -25.78 -1.15
C LYS A 200 -4.07 -26.04 0.03
N GLU A 201 -3.16 -27.01 -0.10
CA GLU A 201 -2.25 -27.36 0.98
C GLU A 201 -1.31 -26.20 1.32
N ALA A 202 -0.75 -25.53 0.30
CA ALA A 202 0.09 -24.35 0.52
C ALA A 202 -0.71 -23.25 1.25
N TYR A 203 -1.94 -22.97 0.81
CA TYR A 203 -2.82 -21.98 1.43
C TYR A 203 -3.13 -22.31 2.89
N LEU A 204 -3.58 -23.54 3.18
CA LEU A 204 -3.93 -23.94 4.54
C LEU A 204 -2.72 -23.86 5.47
N ARG A 205 -1.53 -24.28 5.01
CA ARG A 205 -0.28 -24.11 5.76
C ARG A 205 0.05 -22.64 6.03
N THR A 206 -0.18 -21.75 5.06
CA THR A 206 -0.04 -20.30 5.27
C THR A 206 -0.95 -19.82 6.40
N ILE A 207 -2.24 -20.20 6.37
CA ILE A 207 -3.23 -19.79 7.37
C ILE A 207 -2.90 -20.36 8.75
N ASP A 208 -2.50 -21.63 8.83
CA ASP A 208 -2.15 -22.30 10.09
C ASP A 208 -0.92 -21.66 10.74
N LEU A 209 0.14 -21.39 9.94
CA LEU A 209 1.35 -20.71 10.40
C LEU A 209 1.00 -19.34 11.00
N ILE A 210 0.23 -18.54 10.27
CA ILE A 210 -0.09 -17.17 10.68
C ILE A 210 -1.04 -17.14 11.87
N THR A 211 -1.96 -18.10 11.95
CA THR A 211 -2.85 -18.25 13.12
C THR A 211 -2.05 -18.53 14.40
N GLN A 212 -1.05 -19.40 14.33
CA GLN A 212 -0.16 -19.64 15.47
C GLN A 212 0.60 -18.37 15.90
N ALA A 213 1.02 -17.55 14.93
CA ALA A 213 1.62 -16.23 15.19
C ALA A 213 0.65 -15.30 15.94
N GLU A 214 -0.58 -15.17 15.44
CA GLU A 214 -1.64 -14.33 16.02
C GLU A 214 -1.95 -14.76 17.45
N ASP A 215 -2.09 -16.07 17.69
CA ASP A 215 -2.38 -16.62 19.01
C ASP A 215 -1.24 -16.36 20.01
N ALA A 216 0.01 -16.50 19.56
CA ALA A 216 1.19 -16.17 20.36
C ALA A 216 1.25 -14.67 20.72
N ILE A 217 1.03 -13.79 19.74
CA ILE A 217 0.99 -12.33 19.96
C ILE A 217 -0.11 -11.99 20.96
N LYS A 218 -1.32 -12.53 20.77
CA LYS A 218 -2.47 -12.31 21.64
C LYS A 218 -2.20 -12.76 23.07
N ALA A 219 -1.55 -13.91 23.25
CA ALA A 219 -1.15 -14.42 24.55
C ALA A 219 -0.15 -13.48 25.25
N LYS A 220 0.89 -13.00 24.53
CA LYS A 220 1.92 -12.10 25.08
C LYS A 220 1.40 -10.67 25.33
N SER A 221 0.38 -10.23 24.57
CA SER A 221 -0.23 -8.90 24.69
C SER A 221 -1.25 -8.78 25.82
N LYS A 222 -1.70 -9.91 26.39
CA LYS A 222 -2.78 -9.91 27.39
C LYS A 222 -2.42 -9.09 28.63
N GLY A 223 -3.22 -8.06 28.92
CA GLY A 223 -3.04 -7.20 30.09
C GLY A 223 -1.93 -6.15 29.96
N ARG A 224 -1.32 -6.00 28.77
CA ARG A 224 -0.34 -4.95 28.49
C ARG A 224 -1.02 -3.79 27.76
N ALA A 225 -0.69 -2.57 28.15
CA ALA A 225 -1.07 -1.39 27.37
C ALA A 225 -0.22 -1.34 26.10
N ARG A 226 -0.85 -1.15 24.94
CA ARG A 226 -0.12 -0.90 23.69
C ARG A 226 0.64 0.41 23.81
N PHE A 227 1.83 0.46 23.20
CA PHE A 227 2.62 1.68 23.06
C PHE A 227 2.93 2.42 24.38
N ALA A 228 3.11 1.67 25.48
CA ALA A 228 3.24 2.17 26.86
C ALA A 228 2.08 3.07 27.37
N GLY A 229 0.92 3.02 26.70
CA GLY A 229 -0.29 3.75 27.02
C GLY A 229 -0.32 5.19 26.48
N ALA A 230 -1.44 5.86 26.71
CA ALA A 230 -1.67 7.21 26.21
C ALA A 230 -0.75 8.24 26.88
N ARG A 231 -0.17 9.13 26.07
CA ARG A 231 0.42 10.40 26.50
C ARG A 231 -0.57 11.55 26.35
N MET A 232 -1.44 11.46 25.34
CA MET A 232 -2.41 12.47 24.98
C MET A 232 -3.76 11.80 24.66
N THR A 233 -4.83 12.35 25.22
CA THR A 233 -6.19 11.94 24.86
C THR A 233 -6.58 12.55 23.51
N PRO A 234 -7.18 11.77 22.59
CA PRO A 234 -7.75 12.31 21.36
C PRO A 234 -8.77 13.42 21.63
N LEU A 235 -8.75 14.48 20.81
CA LEU A 235 -9.81 15.48 20.82
C LEU A 235 -11.15 14.83 20.47
N PRO A 236 -12.31 15.42 20.86
CA PRO A 236 -13.61 15.00 20.36
C PRO A 236 -13.69 15.03 18.83
N ALA A 237 -14.50 14.15 18.23
CA ALA A 237 -14.57 14.00 16.77
C ALA A 237 -14.89 15.30 16.01
N ALA A 238 -15.79 16.13 16.56
CA ALA A 238 -16.12 17.43 15.98
C ALA A 238 -14.92 18.39 15.97
N GLU A 239 -14.20 18.49 17.09
CA GLU A 239 -12.99 19.31 17.19
C GLU A 239 -11.86 18.80 16.29
N ARG A 240 -11.66 17.48 16.20
CA ARG A 240 -10.69 16.88 15.26
C ARG A 240 -11.01 17.29 13.83
N ARG A 241 -12.28 17.22 13.43
CA ARG A 241 -12.73 17.63 12.09
C ARG A 241 -12.42 19.10 11.83
N GLU A 242 -12.74 19.99 12.77
CA GLU A 242 -12.49 21.43 12.63
C GLU A 242 -10.99 21.76 12.50
N VAL A 243 -10.16 21.14 13.35
CA VAL A 243 -8.71 21.31 13.28
C VAL A 243 -8.16 20.73 11.98
N ALA A 244 -8.64 19.55 11.55
CA ALA A 244 -8.21 18.93 10.31
C ALA A 244 -8.59 19.77 9.07
N LEU A 245 -9.77 20.39 9.07
CA LEU A 245 -10.20 21.34 8.04
C LEU A 245 -9.28 22.56 7.96
N ALA A 246 -8.86 23.08 9.11
CA ALA A 246 -7.94 24.21 9.15
C ALA A 246 -6.52 23.82 8.72
N VAL A 247 -6.04 22.64 9.11
CA VAL A 247 -4.65 22.18 8.91
C VAL A 247 -4.42 21.54 7.55
N GLY A 248 -5.38 20.78 7.01
CA GLY A 248 -5.25 20.02 5.76
C GLY A 248 -4.78 20.86 4.57
N PRO A 249 -5.45 21.97 4.20
CA PRO A 249 -5.00 22.87 3.14
C PRO A 249 -3.61 23.45 3.35
N PHE A 250 -3.27 23.75 4.60
CA PHE A 250 -1.95 24.26 4.94
C PHE A 250 -0.87 23.17 4.76
N LEU A 251 -1.11 21.97 5.27
CA LEU A 251 -0.22 20.82 5.09
C LEU A 251 -0.06 20.48 3.60
N ARG A 252 -1.16 20.46 2.84
CA ARG A 252 -1.13 20.21 1.39
C ARG A 252 -0.21 21.22 0.70
N GLY A 253 -0.30 22.50 1.04
CA GLY A 253 0.61 23.53 0.52
C GLY A 253 2.07 23.25 0.84
N LEU A 254 2.39 22.77 2.05
CA LEU A 254 3.75 22.44 2.45
C LEU A 254 4.34 21.23 1.71
N VAL A 255 3.53 20.21 1.41
CA VAL A 255 4.00 18.99 0.71
C VAL A 255 3.84 19.08 -0.82
N SER A 256 3.27 20.18 -1.33
CA SER A 256 3.03 20.42 -2.75
C SER A 256 4.03 21.38 -3.41
N ARG A 257 5.18 21.66 -2.78
CA ARG A 257 6.14 22.68 -3.26
C ARG A 257 6.74 22.32 -4.63
N ASP A 258 7.05 21.04 -4.84
CA ASP A 258 7.64 20.57 -6.10
C ASP A 258 6.58 20.05 -7.07
N LYS A 259 5.73 19.14 -6.59
CA LYS A 259 4.58 18.60 -7.32
C LYS A 259 3.38 18.59 -6.39
N ARG A 260 2.20 18.93 -6.91
CA ARG A 260 0.95 18.89 -6.13
C ARG A 260 0.73 17.50 -5.54
N ALA A 261 0.20 17.48 -4.32
CA ALA A 261 -0.22 16.28 -3.63
C ALA A 261 -1.71 16.32 -3.34
N ILE A 262 -2.28 15.13 -3.16
CA ILE A 262 -3.63 14.90 -2.63
C ILE A 262 -3.47 14.32 -1.23
N LEU A 263 -4.31 14.79 -0.30
CA LEU A 263 -4.32 14.31 1.07
C LEU A 263 -5.46 13.32 1.34
N HIS A 264 -5.25 12.47 2.34
CA HIS A 264 -6.29 11.78 3.09
C HIS A 264 -6.10 12.09 4.57
N PHE A 265 -7.19 12.25 5.32
CA PHE A 265 -7.18 12.44 6.77
C PHE A 265 -7.87 11.25 7.42
N ASP A 266 -7.20 10.64 8.37
CA ASP A 266 -7.68 9.49 9.11
C ASP A 266 -7.60 9.73 10.62
N ASP A 267 -8.73 9.56 11.30
CA ASP A 267 -8.89 9.62 12.75
C ASP A 267 -9.48 8.33 13.35
N ALA A 268 -9.21 7.20 12.72
CA ALA A 268 -9.52 5.86 13.20
C ALA A 268 -8.91 5.61 14.60
N ALA A 269 -9.53 4.70 15.33
CA ALA A 269 -9.23 4.48 16.75
C ALA A 269 -7.78 4.03 17.00
N ASP A 270 -7.22 3.18 16.14
CA ASP A 270 -5.85 2.69 16.22
C ASP A 270 -4.82 3.76 15.84
N VAL A 271 -5.13 4.61 14.86
CA VAL A 271 -4.33 5.80 14.51
C VAL A 271 -4.27 6.76 15.69
N LEU A 272 -5.43 7.07 16.30
CA LEU A 272 -5.51 7.95 17.47
C LEU A 272 -4.81 7.36 18.69
N GLU A 273 -4.97 6.05 18.94
CA GLU A 273 -4.25 5.32 20.00
C GLU A 273 -2.74 5.45 19.81
N PHE A 274 -2.24 5.14 18.60
CA PHE A 274 -0.82 5.17 18.32
C PHE A 274 -0.25 6.58 18.36
N ALA A 275 -0.81 7.53 17.60
CA ALA A 275 -0.31 8.90 17.52
C ALA A 275 -0.34 9.62 18.88
N GLY A 276 -1.32 9.30 19.74
CA GLY A 276 -1.44 9.83 21.09
C GLY A 276 -0.62 9.09 22.16
N SER A 277 0.09 8.02 21.81
CA SER A 277 0.82 7.18 22.77
C SER A 277 2.14 7.80 23.26
N LYS A 278 2.70 7.23 24.33
CA LYS A 278 4.02 7.64 24.85
C LYS A 278 5.16 7.25 23.91
N GLU A 279 4.99 6.19 23.14
CA GLU A 279 6.05 5.64 22.27
C GLU A 279 5.95 6.10 20.81
N ALA A 280 4.87 6.79 20.42
CA ALA A 280 4.62 7.25 19.05
C ALA A 280 5.82 7.97 18.41
N ALA A 281 6.40 8.92 19.15
CA ALA A 281 7.50 9.75 18.71
C ALA A 281 8.79 8.95 18.46
N THR A 282 8.98 7.83 19.15
CA THR A 282 10.16 6.97 19.01
C THR A 282 9.91 5.87 17.98
N LEU A 283 8.79 5.14 18.11
CA LEU A 283 8.47 4.00 17.24
C LEU A 283 8.27 4.42 15.78
N SER A 284 7.68 5.60 15.52
CA SER A 284 7.53 6.13 14.16
C SER A 284 8.85 6.45 13.45
N GLN A 285 9.97 6.44 14.17
CA GLN A 285 11.30 6.80 13.68
C GLN A 285 12.23 5.58 13.50
N VAL A 286 11.77 4.37 13.84
CA VAL A 286 12.59 3.15 13.76
C VAL A 286 12.78 2.73 12.30
N GLY A 287 11.69 2.64 11.54
CA GLY A 287 11.70 2.25 10.14
C GLY A 287 10.40 1.55 9.73
N PRO A 288 10.30 1.08 8.47
CA PRO A 288 9.12 0.40 7.95
C PRO A 288 8.93 -0.99 8.58
N ALA A 289 7.69 -1.50 8.58
CA ALA A 289 7.42 -2.89 8.97
C ALA A 289 8.04 -3.89 7.99
N THR A 290 7.94 -3.62 6.68
CA THR A 290 8.48 -4.49 5.62
C THR A 290 9.26 -3.65 4.60
N PRO A 291 10.19 -4.25 3.84
CA PRO A 291 11.01 -3.52 2.87
C PRO A 291 10.15 -2.87 1.78
N ASP A 292 9.16 -3.61 1.27
CA ASP A 292 8.26 -3.21 0.19
C ASP A 292 7.46 -1.93 0.51
N HIS A 293 7.13 -1.68 1.78
CA HIS A 293 6.34 -0.51 2.16
C HIS A 293 7.09 0.81 1.91
N THR A 294 8.42 0.79 1.90
CA THR A 294 9.25 1.99 1.74
C THR A 294 8.96 2.75 0.45
N ILE A 295 8.52 2.06 -0.62
CA ILE A 295 8.23 2.71 -1.91
C ILE A 295 7.01 3.62 -1.85
N TYR A 296 6.10 3.37 -0.92
CA TYR A 296 4.88 4.14 -0.74
C TYR A 296 5.00 5.11 0.43
N THR A 297 5.51 4.65 1.58
CA THR A 297 5.49 5.43 2.83
C THR A 297 6.77 6.20 3.11
N LYS A 298 7.86 5.91 2.38
CA LYS A 298 9.24 6.24 2.77
C LYS A 298 9.67 5.49 4.03
N ARG A 299 10.93 5.69 4.44
CA ARG A 299 11.53 5.03 5.61
C ARG A 299 10.83 5.31 6.95
N VAL A 300 10.40 6.54 7.22
CA VAL A 300 9.82 6.94 8.52
C VAL A 300 8.64 7.90 8.32
N ALA A 301 7.78 8.02 9.34
CA ALA A 301 6.70 9.01 9.34
C ALA A 301 7.17 10.37 9.87
N CYS A 302 6.49 11.44 9.45
CA CYS A 302 6.66 12.77 10.01
C CYS A 302 5.82 12.91 11.30
N PHE A 303 6.48 12.81 12.45
CA PHE A 303 5.81 13.00 13.74
C PHE A 303 5.75 14.48 14.11
N VAL A 304 4.54 14.99 14.35
CA VAL A 304 4.29 16.38 14.70
C VAL A 304 4.21 16.53 16.22
N ALA A 305 5.27 17.06 16.83
CA ALA A 305 5.26 17.38 18.25
C ALA A 305 4.38 18.63 18.50
N CYS A 306 3.13 18.43 18.91
CA CYS A 306 2.20 19.48 19.31
C CYS A 306 1.64 19.17 20.70
N ASP A 307 1.67 20.15 21.60
CA ASP A 307 1.17 20.04 22.98
C ASP A 307 -0.30 20.48 23.12
N ARG A 308 -0.82 21.22 22.13
CA ARG A 308 -2.19 21.77 22.11
C ARG A 308 -2.86 21.51 20.76
N PRO A 309 -3.31 20.27 20.50
CA PRO A 309 -3.90 19.92 19.21
C PRO A 309 -5.24 20.62 18.93
N SER A 310 -5.90 21.20 19.95
CA SER A 310 -7.16 21.94 19.80
C SER A 310 -6.99 23.34 19.20
N ASP A 311 -5.76 23.86 19.09
CA ASP A 311 -5.47 25.17 18.50
C ASP A 311 -4.90 24.99 17.07
N PRO A 312 -5.69 25.27 16.02
CA PRO A 312 -5.22 25.12 14.64
C PRO A 312 -3.97 25.92 14.29
N HIS A 313 -3.73 27.08 14.92
CA HIS A 313 -2.53 27.86 14.66
C HIS A 313 -1.28 27.18 15.23
N ARG A 314 -1.38 26.63 16.44
CA ARG A 314 -0.31 25.83 17.06
C ARG A 314 -0.01 24.59 16.23
N VAL A 315 -1.04 23.88 15.78
CA VAL A 315 -0.86 22.69 14.93
C VAL A 315 -0.18 23.06 13.62
N LYS A 316 -0.59 24.14 12.95
CA LYS A 316 0.06 24.60 11.70
C LYS A 316 1.54 24.92 11.89
N THR A 317 1.91 25.61 12.97
CA THR A 317 3.32 25.89 13.28
C THR A 317 4.09 24.59 13.49
N ALA A 318 3.58 23.68 14.33
CA ALA A 318 4.22 22.40 14.59
C ALA A 318 4.37 21.53 13.32
N VAL A 319 3.34 21.51 12.47
CA VAL A 319 3.36 20.81 11.18
C VAL A 319 4.43 21.39 10.26
N ARG A 320 4.54 22.71 10.15
CA ARG A 320 5.59 23.36 9.34
C ARG A 320 6.98 22.91 9.76
N GLU A 321 7.27 23.03 11.05
CA GLU A 321 8.58 22.66 11.58
C GLU A 321 8.86 21.16 11.40
N ALA A 322 7.86 20.31 11.61
CA ALA A 322 8.01 18.86 11.44
C ALA A 322 8.27 18.47 9.97
N VAL A 323 7.57 19.10 9.02
CA VAL A 323 7.79 18.88 7.58
C VAL A 323 9.18 19.38 7.16
N GLU A 324 9.60 20.54 7.64
CA GLU A 324 10.94 21.09 7.35
C GLU A 324 12.07 20.21 7.91
N ARG A 325 11.92 19.73 9.15
CA ARG A 325 12.85 18.75 9.74
C ARG A 325 12.87 17.45 8.93
N PHE A 326 11.70 16.92 8.58
CA PHE A 326 11.59 15.70 7.77
C PHE A 326 12.34 15.84 6.44
N VAL A 327 12.12 16.94 5.71
CA VAL A 327 12.79 17.19 4.42
C VAL A 327 14.31 17.25 4.61
N ALA A 328 14.80 17.96 5.64
CA ALA A 328 16.22 18.05 5.94
C ALA A 328 16.84 16.70 6.32
N ASP A 329 16.16 15.92 7.16
CA ASP A 329 16.63 14.60 7.61
C ASP A 329 16.60 13.57 6.48
N TYR A 330 15.57 13.59 5.64
CA TYR A 330 15.48 12.74 4.45
C TYR A 330 16.56 13.08 3.42
N THR A 331 16.87 14.37 3.24
CA THR A 331 17.97 14.81 2.36
C THR A 331 19.32 14.35 2.90
N ARG A 332 19.57 14.50 4.21
CA ARG A 332 20.79 14.00 4.85
C ARG A 332 20.91 12.48 4.75
N TYR A 333 19.79 11.78 4.93
CA TYR A 333 19.68 10.35 4.75
C TYR A 333 20.06 9.91 3.33
N PHE A 334 19.55 10.61 2.31
CA PHE A 334 19.93 10.38 0.92
C PHE A 334 21.42 10.62 0.69
N GLU A 335 21.95 11.78 1.08
CA GLU A 335 23.37 12.12 0.85
C GLU A 335 24.33 11.16 1.54
N ALA A 336 23.97 10.62 2.71
CA ALA A 336 24.79 9.67 3.45
C ALA A 336 24.90 8.29 2.77
N HIS A 337 23.96 7.92 1.90
CA HIS A 337 23.88 6.58 1.31
C HIS A 337 23.85 6.58 -0.23
N ARG A 338 23.78 7.75 -0.88
CA ARG A 338 23.63 7.85 -2.33
C ARG A 338 24.72 7.09 -3.06
N GLN A 339 24.31 6.43 -4.13
CA GLN A 339 25.20 5.77 -5.07
C GLN A 339 25.30 6.62 -6.34
N GLU A 340 26.32 6.37 -7.14
CA GLU A 340 26.48 7.04 -8.44
C GLU A 340 25.25 6.81 -9.31
N GLY A 341 24.76 7.87 -9.98
CA GLY A 341 23.57 7.81 -10.83
C GLY A 341 22.22 7.81 -10.09
N THR A 342 22.20 7.84 -8.75
CA THR A 342 20.94 7.92 -7.98
C THR A 342 20.53 9.38 -7.80
N ALA A 343 19.28 9.72 -8.14
CA ALA A 343 18.69 11.04 -7.92
C ALA A 343 17.79 11.06 -6.69
N LEU A 344 17.77 12.18 -5.97
CA LEU A 344 16.90 12.38 -4.81
C LEU A 344 15.42 12.29 -5.24
N LEU A 345 14.68 11.37 -4.64
CA LEU A 345 13.22 11.34 -4.74
C LEU A 345 12.61 12.51 -3.96
N ASP A 346 11.35 12.87 -4.24
CA ASP A 346 10.72 14.00 -3.55
C ASP A 346 10.82 13.84 -2.02
N PRO A 347 11.35 14.86 -1.29
CA PRO A 347 11.73 14.68 0.10
C PRO A 347 10.57 14.91 1.08
N PHE A 348 9.32 14.99 0.58
CA PHE A 348 8.15 15.31 1.40
C PHE A 348 7.57 14.07 2.08
N PRO A 349 7.00 14.22 3.29
CA PRO A 349 6.45 13.09 4.01
C PRO A 349 5.21 12.50 3.33
N ARG A 350 5.10 11.17 3.38
CA ARG A 350 3.92 10.41 2.94
C ARG A 350 2.95 10.17 4.08
N VAL A 351 3.44 10.07 5.31
CA VAL A 351 2.67 9.92 6.54
C VAL A 351 3.00 11.05 7.50
N VAL A 352 1.98 11.74 8.01
CA VAL A 352 2.11 12.82 9.00
C VAL A 352 1.22 12.49 10.19
N LEU A 353 1.83 12.30 11.35
CA LEU A 353 1.12 11.95 12.60
C LEU A 353 0.99 13.16 13.50
N VAL A 354 -0.23 13.48 13.91
CA VAL A 354 -0.52 14.61 14.80
C VAL A 354 -1.19 14.06 16.06
N PRO A 355 -0.48 14.00 17.20
CA PRO A 355 -1.03 13.55 18.48
C PRO A 355 -2.31 14.30 18.82
N GLY A 356 -3.33 13.56 19.26
CA GLY A 356 -4.64 14.11 19.62
C GLY A 356 -5.56 14.44 18.43
N LEU A 357 -5.05 14.44 17.19
CA LEU A 357 -5.81 14.77 15.98
C LEU A 357 -5.98 13.59 15.03
N GLY A 358 -4.91 12.86 14.70
CA GLY A 358 -4.96 11.75 13.74
C GLY A 358 -3.76 11.70 12.80
N MET A 359 -3.97 11.13 11.62
CA MET A 359 -2.97 10.95 10.58
C MET A 359 -3.40 11.66 9.29
N PHE A 360 -2.44 12.27 8.61
CA PHE A 360 -2.61 12.68 7.22
C PHE A 360 -1.67 11.86 6.33
N THR A 361 -2.19 11.34 5.24
CA THR A 361 -1.39 10.65 4.22
C THR A 361 -1.40 11.43 2.91
N THR A 362 -0.29 11.35 2.17
CA THR A 362 -0.05 12.14 0.96
C THR A 362 0.23 11.25 -0.24
N GLY A 363 -0.30 11.61 -1.40
CA GLY A 363 -0.08 10.87 -2.64
C GLY A 363 -0.27 11.73 -3.89
N LYS A 364 0.09 11.19 -5.05
CA LYS A 364 -0.19 11.84 -6.35
C LYS A 364 -1.68 11.88 -6.68
N ASP A 365 -2.44 10.96 -6.10
CA ASP A 365 -3.89 10.90 -6.18
C ASP A 365 -4.47 10.27 -4.91
N LYS A 366 -5.81 10.33 -4.78
CA LYS A 366 -6.53 9.76 -3.63
C LYS A 366 -6.25 8.27 -3.44
N ARG A 367 -6.14 7.50 -4.52
CA ARG A 367 -5.78 6.08 -4.46
C ARG A 367 -4.42 5.89 -3.78
N THR A 368 -3.40 6.63 -4.20
CA THR A 368 -2.06 6.53 -3.62
C THR A 368 -2.04 6.97 -2.16
N ALA A 369 -2.77 8.03 -1.80
CA ALA A 369 -2.90 8.46 -0.41
C ALA A 369 -3.54 7.34 0.46
N LEU A 370 -4.59 6.67 -0.04
CA LEU A 370 -5.21 5.53 0.63
C LEU A 370 -4.29 4.29 0.71
N ILE A 371 -3.45 4.04 -0.29
CA ILE A 371 -2.43 2.97 -0.21
C ILE A 371 -1.46 3.23 0.95
N VAL A 372 -0.99 4.47 1.08
CA VAL A 372 -0.10 4.89 2.17
C VAL A 372 -0.79 4.77 3.53
N ASP A 373 -2.08 5.12 3.57
CA ASP A 373 -2.97 5.00 4.72
C ASP A 373 -3.09 3.56 5.21
N ASP A 374 -3.54 2.65 4.32
CA ASP A 374 -3.64 1.21 4.58
C ASP A 374 -2.30 0.67 5.12
N ILE A 375 -1.19 0.92 4.41
CA ILE A 375 0.14 0.45 4.81
C ILE A 375 0.52 0.94 6.21
N TYR A 376 0.14 2.16 6.58
CA TYR A 376 0.48 2.69 7.89
C TYR A 376 -0.39 2.11 9.02
N HIS A 377 -1.65 1.76 8.76
CA HIS A 377 -2.45 0.93 9.67
C HIS A 377 -1.78 -0.42 9.96
N HIS A 378 -1.28 -1.09 8.92
CA HIS A 378 -0.51 -2.32 9.07
C HIS A 378 0.75 -2.10 9.90
N THR A 379 1.45 -0.99 9.65
CA THR A 379 2.62 -0.61 10.44
C THR A 379 2.26 -0.40 11.92
N ILE A 380 1.15 0.28 12.23
CA ILE A 380 0.66 0.46 13.62
C ILE A 380 0.34 -0.89 14.27
N SER A 381 -0.32 -1.79 13.55
CA SER A 381 -0.60 -3.15 14.01
C SER A 381 0.68 -3.90 14.39
N VAL A 382 1.65 -3.93 13.46
CA VAL A 382 2.96 -4.57 13.65
C VAL A 382 3.74 -3.96 14.80
N LEU A 383 3.82 -2.64 14.89
CA LEU A 383 4.49 -1.95 16.00
C LEU A 383 3.89 -2.36 17.35
N GLY A 384 2.57 -2.39 17.45
CA GLY A 384 1.88 -2.73 18.69
C GLY A 384 2.11 -4.19 19.10
N ALA A 385 2.06 -5.11 18.14
CA ALA A 385 2.28 -6.52 18.37
C ALA A 385 3.75 -6.85 18.69
N ALA A 386 4.69 -6.28 17.95
CA ALA A 386 6.12 -6.45 18.18
C ALA A 386 6.53 -5.91 19.56
N SER A 387 6.06 -4.71 19.94
CA SER A 387 6.31 -4.11 21.26
C SER A 387 5.73 -4.93 22.42
N ALA A 388 4.74 -5.79 22.18
CA ALA A 388 4.22 -6.70 23.20
C ALA A 388 5.12 -7.94 23.40
N ILE A 389 6.03 -8.23 22.48
CA ILE A 389 6.92 -9.41 22.51
C ILE A 389 8.35 -9.01 22.88
N GLY A 390 8.87 -7.95 22.27
CA GLY A 390 10.24 -7.44 22.44
C GLY A 390 10.35 -5.99 21.96
N SER A 391 11.55 -5.53 21.68
CA SER A 391 11.75 -4.20 21.10
C SER A 391 11.58 -4.27 19.58
N PHE A 392 10.76 -3.40 18.98
CA PHE A 392 10.61 -3.37 17.53
C PHE A 392 11.93 -2.96 16.85
N VAL A 393 12.35 -3.74 15.85
CA VAL A 393 13.56 -3.50 15.05
C VAL A 393 13.21 -3.58 13.57
N SER A 394 13.65 -2.59 12.81
CA SER A 394 13.50 -2.53 11.35
C SER A 394 14.85 -2.75 10.63
N LEU A 395 14.84 -2.65 9.31
CA LEU A 395 16.03 -2.44 8.49
C LEU A 395 16.85 -1.25 9.02
N THR A 396 18.18 -1.36 8.92
CA THR A 396 19.09 -0.23 9.13
C THR A 396 18.82 0.86 8.09
N PRO A 397 19.24 2.12 8.34
CA PRO A 397 19.10 3.19 7.34
C PRO A 397 19.66 2.81 5.97
N LYS A 398 20.85 2.18 5.93
CA LYS A 398 21.50 1.73 4.70
C LYS A 398 20.67 0.67 3.97
N GLU A 399 20.22 -0.37 4.68
CA GLU A 399 19.39 -1.43 4.08
C GLU A 399 18.05 -0.88 3.56
N ALA A 400 17.42 0.04 4.30
CA ALA A 400 16.22 0.73 3.83
C ALA A 400 16.49 1.55 2.56
N PHE A 401 17.68 2.17 2.45
CA PHE A 401 18.05 2.99 1.29
C PHE A 401 18.22 2.10 0.05
N GLU A 402 18.88 0.96 0.21
CA GLU A 402 19.12 -0.02 -0.85
C GLU A 402 17.82 -0.66 -1.39
N VAL A 403 16.69 -0.49 -0.69
CA VAL A 403 15.36 -0.91 -1.13
C VAL A 403 14.56 0.28 -1.68
N GLU A 404 14.49 1.40 -0.95
CA GLU A 404 13.74 2.59 -1.36
C GLU A 404 14.25 3.18 -2.69
N TYR A 405 15.55 3.10 -2.95
CA TYR A 405 16.19 3.58 -4.19
C TYR A 405 16.53 2.45 -5.17
N TRP A 406 15.99 1.24 -4.97
CA TRP A 406 16.28 0.11 -5.84
C TRP A 406 15.59 0.25 -7.20
N PRO A 407 16.32 0.27 -8.33
CA PRO A 407 15.70 0.43 -9.65
C PRO A 407 14.65 -0.64 -9.99
N LEU A 408 14.82 -1.87 -9.49
CA LEU A 408 13.86 -2.95 -9.72
C LEU A 408 12.54 -2.73 -8.99
N GLU A 409 12.58 -2.14 -7.81
CA GLU A 409 11.37 -1.83 -7.05
C GLU A 409 10.70 -0.56 -7.58
N LEU A 410 11.49 0.47 -7.90
CA LEU A 410 11.01 1.70 -8.53
C LEU A 410 10.37 1.46 -9.90
N TYR A 411 10.76 0.41 -10.63
CA TYR A 411 10.09 -0.01 -11.86
C TYR A 411 8.58 -0.24 -11.67
N LYS A 412 8.12 -0.71 -10.50
CA LYS A 412 6.68 -0.87 -10.23
C LYS A 412 5.93 0.45 -10.38
N LEU A 413 6.57 1.58 -10.04
CA LEU A 413 5.98 2.91 -10.17
C LEU A 413 5.98 3.44 -11.61
N THR A 414 6.89 2.95 -12.48
CA THR A 414 6.96 3.35 -13.90
C THR A 414 5.94 2.64 -14.78
N LEU A 415 5.32 1.56 -14.28
CA LEU A 415 4.21 0.87 -14.94
C LEU A 415 2.93 1.73 -15.01
N ALA A 416 2.83 2.77 -14.18
CA ALA A 416 1.70 3.69 -14.23
C ALA A 416 1.75 4.54 -15.51
N PRO A 417 0.60 4.84 -16.14
CA PRO A 417 0.55 5.77 -17.26
C PRO A 417 1.14 7.14 -16.91
N PRO A 418 1.69 7.89 -17.89
CA PRO A 418 2.12 9.27 -17.69
C PRO A 418 1.01 10.14 -17.10
N GLU A 419 1.41 11.14 -16.30
CA GLU A 419 0.46 12.09 -15.70
C GLU A 419 -0.18 12.97 -16.79
N LYS A 420 -1.50 13.15 -16.67
CA LYS A 420 -2.31 14.00 -17.56
C LYS A 420 -2.27 15.46 -17.10
N GLU A 421 -2.77 16.39 -17.92
CA GLU A 421 -2.65 17.85 -17.70
C GLU A 421 -3.16 18.33 -16.33
N PHE A 422 -4.29 17.80 -15.85
CA PHE A 422 -4.88 18.15 -14.56
C PHE A 422 -4.61 17.13 -13.46
N ALA A 423 -3.64 16.23 -13.64
CA ALA A 423 -3.21 15.32 -12.59
C ALA A 423 -2.85 16.10 -11.31
N ARG A 424 -3.18 15.51 -10.15
CA ARG A 424 -2.94 16.06 -8.80
C ARG A 424 -3.69 17.37 -8.48
N ARG A 425 -4.62 17.78 -9.33
CA ARG A 425 -5.49 18.95 -9.07
C ARG A 425 -6.86 18.53 -8.56
N VAL A 426 -7.45 19.38 -7.74
CA VAL A 426 -8.81 19.23 -7.21
C VAL A 426 -9.69 20.32 -7.81
N ALA A 427 -10.77 19.92 -8.46
CA ALA A 427 -11.76 20.80 -9.06
C ALA A 427 -13.12 20.65 -8.38
N LEU A 428 -13.80 21.76 -8.15
CA LEU A 428 -15.20 21.78 -7.70
C LEU A 428 -16.05 22.35 -8.83
N VAL A 429 -17.08 21.59 -9.22
CA VAL A 429 -18.00 21.96 -10.30
C VAL A 429 -19.40 22.14 -9.73
N THR A 430 -19.96 23.35 -9.88
CA THR A 430 -21.34 23.65 -9.49
C THR A 430 -22.33 23.36 -10.62
N GLY A 431 -23.53 22.88 -10.29
CA GLY A 431 -24.49 22.42 -11.30
C GLY A 431 -23.98 21.17 -12.06
N GLY A 432 -23.25 20.30 -11.35
CA GLY A 432 -22.50 19.19 -11.94
C GLY A 432 -23.32 17.92 -12.20
N ALA A 433 -24.59 17.86 -11.79
CA ALA A 433 -25.40 16.66 -11.97
C ALA A 433 -25.83 16.43 -13.43
N SER A 434 -25.88 17.49 -14.26
CA SER A 434 -26.40 17.42 -15.63
C SER A 434 -25.70 18.39 -16.61
N GLY A 435 -26.09 18.31 -17.89
CA GLY A 435 -25.72 19.27 -18.93
C GLY A 435 -24.21 19.56 -19.04
N ILE A 436 -23.89 20.85 -19.14
CA ILE A 436 -22.51 21.35 -19.28
C ILE A 436 -21.67 21.00 -18.05
N GLY A 437 -22.22 21.18 -16.84
CA GLY A 437 -21.50 20.88 -15.60
C GLY A 437 -21.06 19.42 -15.51
N LYS A 438 -21.95 18.49 -15.85
CA LYS A 438 -21.62 17.05 -15.94
C LYS A 438 -20.52 16.79 -16.98
N ALA A 439 -20.59 17.42 -18.14
CA ALA A 439 -19.59 17.26 -19.19
C ALA A 439 -18.22 17.80 -18.76
N VAL A 440 -18.18 18.96 -18.08
CA VAL A 440 -16.96 19.55 -17.53
C VAL A 440 -16.37 18.66 -16.44
N ALA A 441 -17.19 18.18 -15.50
CA ALA A 441 -16.76 17.28 -14.43
C ALA A 441 -16.08 16.02 -14.99
N ARG A 442 -16.72 15.37 -15.97
CA ARG A 442 -16.14 14.20 -16.64
C ARG A 442 -14.85 14.53 -17.39
N ARG A 443 -14.81 15.66 -18.10
CA ARG A 443 -13.60 16.03 -18.86
C ARG A 443 -12.42 16.32 -17.92
N LEU A 444 -12.64 17.03 -16.81
CA LEU A 444 -11.59 17.29 -15.82
C LEU A 444 -11.04 15.98 -15.22
N ALA A 445 -11.92 15.04 -14.89
CA ALA A 445 -11.52 13.72 -14.38
C ALA A 445 -10.73 12.91 -15.42
N GLN A 446 -11.18 12.93 -16.67
CA GLN A 446 -10.47 12.30 -17.81
C GLN A 446 -9.09 12.88 -18.03
N GLU A 447 -8.85 14.14 -17.66
CA GLU A 447 -7.54 14.80 -17.67
C GLU A 447 -6.79 14.67 -16.33
N GLY A 448 -7.27 13.83 -15.40
CA GLY A 448 -6.57 13.41 -14.18
C GLY A 448 -6.96 14.14 -12.90
N ALA A 449 -7.86 15.12 -12.94
CA ALA A 449 -8.28 15.88 -11.76
C ALA A 449 -9.14 15.03 -10.81
N HIS A 450 -9.07 15.32 -9.52
CA HIS A 450 -10.09 14.95 -8.54
C HIS A 450 -11.24 15.93 -8.64
N VAL A 451 -12.48 15.44 -8.76
CA VAL A 451 -13.63 16.28 -9.06
C VAL A 451 -14.69 16.17 -7.99
N VAL A 452 -15.00 17.30 -7.35
CA VAL A 452 -16.13 17.48 -6.46
C VAL A 452 -17.31 17.97 -7.31
N VAL A 453 -18.25 17.07 -7.55
CA VAL A 453 -19.48 17.33 -8.29
C VAL A 453 -20.51 17.84 -7.29
N THR A 454 -20.98 19.07 -7.49
CA THR A 454 -21.96 19.71 -6.60
C THR A 454 -23.19 20.14 -7.37
N ASP A 455 -24.36 19.89 -6.81
CA ASP A 455 -25.66 20.25 -7.42
C ASP A 455 -26.74 20.36 -6.33
N LEU A 456 -27.86 21.02 -6.63
CA LEU A 456 -29.06 20.93 -5.78
C LEU A 456 -29.59 19.49 -5.77
N ASP A 457 -29.48 18.78 -6.89
CA ASP A 457 -29.72 17.34 -6.97
C ASP A 457 -28.51 16.53 -6.48
N GLU A 458 -28.46 16.30 -5.17
CA GLU A 458 -27.41 15.48 -4.54
C GLU A 458 -27.30 14.07 -5.14
N ALA A 459 -28.43 13.44 -5.48
CA ALA A 459 -28.44 12.09 -6.02
C ALA A 459 -27.82 12.07 -7.43
N GLY A 460 -28.16 13.05 -8.27
CA GLY A 460 -27.53 13.26 -9.57
C GLY A 460 -26.03 13.54 -9.47
N ALA A 461 -25.61 14.38 -8.52
CA ALA A 461 -24.20 14.67 -8.28
C ALA A 461 -23.41 13.41 -7.87
N LYS A 462 -23.95 12.61 -6.94
CA LYS A 462 -23.37 11.32 -6.51
C LYS A 462 -23.24 10.34 -7.67
N LYS A 463 -24.29 10.20 -8.48
CA LYS A 463 -24.25 9.34 -9.66
C LYS A 463 -23.13 9.73 -10.63
N VAL A 464 -22.95 11.02 -10.91
CA VAL A 464 -21.85 11.49 -11.79
C VAL A 464 -20.48 11.23 -11.16
N ALA A 465 -20.34 11.43 -9.85
CA ALA A 465 -19.11 11.12 -9.14
C ALA A 465 -18.77 9.62 -9.17
N ASP A 466 -19.75 8.74 -9.01
CA ASP A 466 -19.57 7.28 -9.09
C ASP A 466 -19.17 6.85 -10.51
N GLU A 467 -19.80 7.44 -11.54
CA GLU A 467 -19.41 7.25 -12.94
C GLU A 467 -17.94 7.66 -13.18
N ILE A 468 -17.50 8.77 -12.59
CA ILE A 468 -16.09 9.22 -12.63
C ILE A 468 -15.17 8.23 -11.91
N VAL A 469 -15.54 7.75 -10.72
CA VAL A 469 -14.72 6.79 -9.96
C VAL A 469 -14.56 5.48 -10.73
N ALA A 470 -15.62 4.99 -11.36
CA ALA A 470 -15.59 3.78 -12.18
C ALA A 470 -14.69 3.92 -13.42
N ALA A 471 -14.68 5.11 -14.05
CA ALA A 471 -13.92 5.35 -15.28
C ALA A 471 -12.46 5.77 -15.05
N ASP A 472 -12.21 6.64 -14.06
CA ASP A 472 -10.95 7.37 -13.90
C ASP A 472 -10.21 7.06 -12.57
N GLY A 473 -10.77 6.14 -11.77
CA GLY A 473 -10.09 5.49 -10.66
C GLY A 473 -10.65 5.82 -9.27
N ALA A 474 -10.29 4.96 -8.30
CA ALA A 474 -10.74 5.05 -6.92
C ALA A 474 -10.56 6.46 -6.32
N GLY A 475 -11.64 7.01 -5.77
CA GLY A 475 -11.65 8.31 -5.11
C GLY A 475 -11.50 9.52 -6.03
N ARG A 476 -11.58 9.36 -7.37
CA ARG A 476 -11.46 10.45 -8.35
C ARG A 476 -12.65 11.43 -8.31
N GLY A 477 -13.84 10.96 -7.93
CA GLY A 477 -15.05 11.77 -7.83
C GLY A 477 -15.62 11.83 -6.41
N LEU A 478 -16.23 12.96 -6.05
CA LEU A 478 -17.03 13.16 -4.84
C LEU A 478 -18.32 13.92 -5.19
N GLY A 479 -19.49 13.33 -4.93
CA GLY A 479 -20.79 13.97 -5.21
C GLY A 479 -21.46 14.52 -3.96
N LEU A 480 -21.89 15.78 -3.99
CA LEU A 480 -22.47 16.48 -2.84
C LEU A 480 -23.69 17.31 -3.25
N GLY A 481 -24.68 17.40 -2.35
CA GLY A 481 -25.72 18.42 -2.42
C GLY A 481 -25.14 19.79 -2.09
N MET A 482 -25.35 20.79 -2.93
CA MET A 482 -24.91 22.16 -2.65
C MET A 482 -25.84 23.20 -3.29
N ASP A 483 -26.41 24.05 -2.45
CA ASP A 483 -27.15 25.24 -2.86
C ASP A 483 -26.20 26.44 -2.92
N VAL A 484 -25.91 26.90 -4.14
CA VAL A 484 -25.02 28.06 -4.36
C VAL A 484 -25.59 29.38 -3.84
N THR A 485 -26.88 29.45 -3.54
CA THR A 485 -27.52 30.63 -2.94
C THR A 485 -27.36 30.68 -1.42
N SER A 486 -26.94 29.57 -0.80
CA SER A 486 -26.75 29.45 0.64
C SER A 486 -25.25 29.43 0.99
N GLU A 487 -24.77 30.49 1.65
CA GLU A 487 -23.37 30.57 2.08
C GLU A 487 -22.97 29.39 2.98
N ALA A 488 -23.87 28.94 3.85
CA ALA A 488 -23.64 27.77 4.70
C ALA A 488 -23.47 26.49 3.89
N SER A 489 -24.28 26.31 2.84
CA SER A 489 -24.17 25.15 1.94
C SER A 489 -22.87 25.19 1.12
N VAL A 490 -22.51 26.36 0.60
CA VAL A 490 -21.23 26.56 -0.10
C VAL A 490 -20.05 26.23 0.82
N ARG A 491 -20.07 26.74 2.06
CA ARG A 491 -19.03 26.44 3.06
C ARG A 491 -18.87 24.94 3.29
N GLN A 492 -19.97 24.22 3.48
CA GLN A 492 -19.95 22.75 3.65
C GLN A 492 -19.35 22.03 2.44
N GLY A 493 -19.66 22.48 1.21
CA GLY A 493 -19.07 21.93 -0.02
C GLY A 493 -17.55 22.09 -0.08
N PHE A 494 -17.03 23.27 0.30
CA PHE A 494 -15.59 23.52 0.38
C PHE A 494 -14.92 22.73 1.50
N GLU A 495 -15.56 22.60 2.66
CA GLU A 495 -15.08 21.78 3.76
C GLU A 495 -14.98 20.30 3.37
N ALA A 496 -15.99 19.78 2.67
CA ALA A 496 -15.97 18.41 2.17
C ALA A 496 -14.82 18.19 1.16
N ALA A 497 -14.58 19.14 0.24
CA ALA A 497 -13.43 19.09 -0.66
C ALA A 497 -12.10 19.11 0.09
N ALA A 498 -11.98 19.99 1.09
CA ALA A 498 -10.78 20.14 1.91
C ALA A 498 -10.44 18.87 2.70
N LEU A 499 -11.44 18.18 3.28
CA LEU A 499 -11.22 16.92 3.98
C LEU A 499 -10.95 15.75 3.04
N ALA A 500 -11.65 15.71 1.90
CA ALA A 500 -11.49 14.62 0.95
C ALA A 500 -10.12 14.63 0.27
N TYR A 501 -9.57 15.81 -0.04
CA TYR A 501 -8.39 15.94 -0.91
C TYR A 501 -7.30 16.87 -0.36
N GLY A 502 -7.51 17.50 0.78
CA GLY A 502 -6.58 18.46 1.37
C GLY A 502 -6.70 19.87 0.80
N GLY A 503 -7.73 20.19 0.01
CA GLY A 503 -7.96 21.55 -0.50
C GLY A 503 -8.58 21.59 -1.89
N LEU A 504 -8.48 22.74 -2.55
CA LEU A 504 -9.07 23.01 -3.86
C LEU A 504 -8.10 23.80 -4.75
N ASP A 505 -8.10 23.53 -6.07
CA ASP A 505 -7.28 24.26 -7.05
C ASP A 505 -8.10 24.95 -8.14
N ILE A 506 -9.24 24.36 -8.53
CA ILE A 506 -10.08 24.82 -9.63
C ILE A 506 -11.53 24.94 -9.14
N ILE A 507 -12.19 26.04 -9.48
CA ILE A 507 -13.63 26.22 -9.30
C ILE A 507 -14.24 26.45 -10.68
N VAL A 508 -15.23 25.64 -11.02
CA VAL A 508 -16.09 25.83 -12.19
C VAL A 508 -17.45 26.29 -11.69
N SER A 509 -17.68 27.60 -11.75
CA SER A 509 -18.98 28.21 -11.43
C SER A 509 -19.92 28.02 -12.62
N ASN A 510 -20.62 26.90 -12.66
CA ASN A 510 -21.51 26.53 -13.76
C ASN A 510 -23.00 26.47 -13.35
N ALA A 511 -23.32 26.38 -12.06
CA ALA A 511 -24.70 26.45 -11.59
C ALA A 511 -25.38 27.73 -12.11
N GLY A 512 -26.49 27.57 -12.81
CA GLY A 512 -27.26 28.65 -13.39
C GLY A 512 -28.57 28.11 -13.96
N ILE A 513 -29.58 28.97 -14.01
CA ILE A 513 -30.88 28.67 -14.63
C ILE A 513 -30.82 29.26 -16.04
N ALA A 514 -30.95 28.42 -17.06
CA ALA A 514 -31.11 28.86 -18.43
C ALA A 514 -32.59 28.78 -18.79
N VAL A 515 -33.29 29.92 -18.80
CA VAL A 515 -34.67 29.99 -19.29
C VAL A 515 -34.62 29.99 -20.82
N SER A 516 -35.24 28.99 -21.45
CA SER A 516 -35.39 28.92 -22.91
C SER A 516 -36.85 29.10 -23.27
N ALA A 517 -37.17 30.22 -23.91
CA ALA A 517 -38.47 30.52 -24.48
C ALA A 517 -38.27 31.13 -25.89
N PRO A 518 -39.26 31.01 -26.80
CA PRO A 518 -39.33 31.87 -27.98
C PRO A 518 -39.15 33.35 -27.59
N LEU A 519 -38.49 34.14 -28.42
CA LEU A 519 -38.16 35.55 -28.11
C LEU A 519 -39.40 36.37 -27.74
N ASP A 520 -40.54 36.06 -28.37
CA ASP A 520 -41.85 36.69 -28.15
C ASP A 520 -42.58 36.20 -26.89
N ALA A 521 -42.08 35.15 -26.24
CA ALA A 521 -42.64 34.55 -25.03
C ALA A 521 -41.72 34.68 -23.80
N MET A 522 -40.57 35.30 -23.95
CA MET A 522 -39.60 35.50 -22.87
C MET A 522 -39.98 36.75 -22.07
N ALA A 523 -40.33 36.59 -20.79
CA ALA A 523 -40.66 37.74 -19.95
C ALA A 523 -39.39 38.50 -19.55
N LEU A 524 -39.49 39.82 -19.34
CA LEU A 524 -38.34 40.63 -18.88
C LEU A 524 -37.82 40.19 -17.49
N ALA A 525 -38.64 39.46 -16.73
CA ALA A 525 -38.30 38.95 -15.41
C ALA A 525 -37.61 37.58 -15.42
N ASP A 526 -37.53 36.94 -16.59
CA ASP A 526 -36.82 35.67 -16.85
C ASP A 526 -35.39 35.95 -17.34
#